data_AF-X1KCN7-F1
#
_entry.id   AF-X1KCN7-F1
#
_cell.length_a   1.000
_cell.length_b   1.000
_cell.length_c   1.000
_cell.angle_alpha   90.00
_cell.angle_beta   90.00
_cell.angle_gamma   90.00
#
_symmetry.space_group_name_H-M   'P 1'
#
loop_
_entity.id
_entity.type
_entity.pdbx_description
1 polymer ?
#
loop_
_entity_poly.entity_id
_entity_poly.type
_entity_poly.pdbx_seq_one_letter_code
_entity_poly.pdbx_strand_id
1 'polypeptide(L)'
;MARINLSRYWKKPYSKKHLITKIRKFYFKNGRIPLKREFNMYREYQQRFGSWNNAIKLAGFKPNQVIFSKKFIAKDGHICDSYAEQIIDDWLFKYKI
;
A
#
# COMPACT_ATOMS: atom_id res chain seq x y z
N MET A 1 -15.28 -17.77 -41.57
CA MET A 1 -15.84 -16.70 -40.71
C MET A 1 -14.72 -16.14 -39.83
N ALA A 2 -14.39 -14.85 -39.95
CA ALA A 2 -13.35 -14.22 -39.14
C ALA A 2 -13.84 -14.06 -37.68
N ARG A 3 -13.04 -14.53 -36.71
CA ARG A 3 -13.32 -14.33 -35.28
C ARG A 3 -12.89 -12.91 -34.90
N ILE A 4 -13.84 -11.99 -34.79
CA ILE A 4 -13.57 -10.65 -34.29
C ILE A 4 -13.30 -10.73 -32.79
N ASN A 5 -12.11 -10.27 -32.35
CA ASN A 5 -11.78 -10.20 -30.94
C ASN A 5 -12.47 -8.99 -30.28
N LEU A 6 -13.65 -9.24 -29.71
CA LEU A 6 -14.48 -8.24 -29.03
C LEU A 6 -13.86 -7.68 -27.73
N SER A 7 -12.77 -8.26 -27.20
CA SER A 7 -12.11 -7.77 -25.97
C SER A 7 -11.65 -6.32 -26.07
N ARG A 8 -11.37 -5.83 -27.28
CA ARG A 8 -10.97 -4.43 -27.55
C ARG A 8 -12.09 -3.42 -27.28
N TYR A 9 -13.35 -3.83 -27.33
CA TYR A 9 -14.51 -2.96 -27.12
C TYR A 9 -14.98 -2.89 -25.66
N TRP A 10 -14.41 -3.72 -24.77
CA TRP A 10 -14.69 -3.67 -23.34
C TRP A 10 -14.02 -2.47 -22.69
N LYS A 11 -14.74 -1.34 -22.62
CA LYS A 11 -14.34 -0.20 -21.81
C LYS A 11 -14.32 -0.63 -20.35
N LYS A 12 -13.13 -0.72 -19.74
CA LYS A 12 -13.03 -1.01 -18.31
C LYS A 12 -13.81 0.07 -17.53
N PRO A 13 -14.73 -0.30 -16.62
CA PRO A 13 -15.77 0.61 -16.12
C PRO A 13 -15.25 1.81 -15.31
N TYR A 14 -14.04 1.74 -14.75
CA TYR A 14 -13.53 2.75 -13.83
C TYR A 14 -12.37 3.57 -14.39
N SER A 15 -12.58 4.81 -14.81
CA SER A 15 -11.44 5.70 -15.13
C SER A 15 -10.56 5.94 -13.90
N LYS A 16 -9.24 6.19 -14.09
CA LYS A 16 -8.32 6.56 -13.00
C LYS A 16 -8.87 7.74 -12.18
N LYS A 17 -9.43 8.75 -12.87
CA LYS A 17 -10.05 9.92 -12.22
C LYS A 17 -11.20 9.51 -11.29
N HIS A 18 -12.07 8.61 -11.75
CA HIS A 18 -13.21 8.13 -10.95
C HIS A 18 -12.78 7.42 -9.67
N LEU A 19 -11.73 6.59 -9.74
CA LEU A 19 -11.16 5.91 -8.59
C LEU A 19 -10.54 6.89 -7.56
N ILE A 20 -9.81 7.90 -8.02
CA ILE A 20 -9.29 8.96 -7.14
C ILE A 20 -10.42 9.73 -6.47
N THR A 21 -11.48 10.07 -7.23
CA THR A 21 -12.65 10.76 -6.68
C THR A 21 -13.34 9.93 -5.59
N LYS A 22 -13.39 8.60 -5.71
CA LYS A 22 -13.91 7.73 -4.64
C LYS A 22 -13.09 7.82 -3.36
N ILE A 23 -11.76 7.80 -3.46
CA ILE A 23 -10.87 7.97 -2.30
C ILE A 23 -11.12 9.33 -1.61
N ARG A 24 -11.19 10.41 -2.40
CA ARG A 24 -11.46 11.76 -1.87
C ARG A 24 -12.83 11.84 -1.18
N LYS A 25 -13.88 11.32 -1.81
CA LYS A 25 -15.23 11.28 -1.22
C LYS A 25 -15.26 10.53 0.10
N PHE A 26 -14.55 9.40 0.20
CA PHE A 26 -14.43 8.67 1.45
C PHE A 26 -13.75 9.51 2.52
N TYR A 27 -12.65 10.18 2.17
CA TYR A 27 -11.93 11.07 3.09
C TYR A 27 -12.82 12.20 3.60
N PHE A 28 -13.55 12.89 2.72
CA PHE A 28 -14.47 13.95 3.11
C PHE A 28 -15.61 13.45 4.01
N LYS A 29 -16.08 12.21 3.82
CA LYS A 29 -17.16 11.64 4.63
C LYS A 29 -16.69 11.19 6.02
N ASN A 30 -15.50 10.61 6.11
CA ASN A 30 -15.05 9.91 7.32
C ASN A 30 -13.89 10.61 8.05
N GLY A 31 -13.31 11.68 7.50
CA GLY A 31 -12.15 12.37 8.06
C GLY A 31 -10.85 11.55 8.06
N ARG A 32 -10.86 10.35 7.47
CA ARG A 32 -9.71 9.43 7.45
C ARG A 32 -9.52 8.79 6.09
N ILE A 33 -8.31 8.30 5.85
CA ILE A 33 -7.96 7.58 4.62
C ILE A 33 -8.56 6.16 4.69
N PRO A 34 -9.16 5.67 3.60
CA PRO A 34 -9.74 4.34 3.60
C PRO A 34 -8.70 3.23 3.74
N LEU A 35 -9.06 2.18 4.47
CA LEU A 35 -8.28 0.95 4.53
C LEU A 35 -8.57 0.08 3.30
N LYS A 36 -7.58 -0.74 2.91
CA LYS A 36 -7.71 -1.70 1.80
C LYS A 36 -8.91 -2.64 1.98
N ARG A 37 -9.22 -3.03 3.22
CA ARG A 37 -10.33 -3.95 3.55
C ARG A 37 -11.71 -3.32 3.33
N GLU A 38 -11.82 -1.99 3.36
CA GLU A 38 -13.08 -1.26 3.17
C GLU A 38 -13.42 -1.06 1.69
N PHE A 39 -12.43 -1.22 0.81
CA PHE A 39 -12.61 -1.09 -0.63
C PHE A 39 -12.55 -2.45 -1.31
N ASN A 40 -13.72 -3.01 -1.62
CA ASN A 40 -13.85 -4.27 -2.39
C ASN A 40 -13.45 -4.12 -3.89
N MET A 41 -12.69 -3.09 -4.24
CA MET A 41 -12.21 -2.76 -5.59
C MET A 41 -10.68 -2.68 -5.65
N TYR A 42 -9.98 -3.29 -4.69
CA TYR A 42 -8.52 -3.21 -4.60
C TYR A 42 -7.82 -3.64 -5.90
N ARG A 43 -8.36 -4.64 -6.61
CA ARG A 43 -7.79 -5.15 -7.86
C ARG A 43 -7.77 -4.08 -8.96
N GLU A 44 -8.80 -3.22 -9.02
CA GLU A 44 -8.89 -2.12 -9.96
C GLU A 44 -7.91 -1.00 -9.63
N TYR A 45 -7.71 -0.71 -8.34
CA TYR A 45 -6.68 0.24 -7.91
C TYR A 45 -5.28 -0.30 -8.22
N GLN A 46 -5.01 -1.56 -7.93
CA GLN A 46 -3.74 -2.21 -8.22
C GLN A 46 -3.45 -2.21 -9.73
N GLN A 47 -4.41 -2.60 -10.57
CA GLN A 47 -4.22 -2.63 -12.03
C GLN A 47 -3.97 -1.25 -12.65
N ARG A 48 -4.49 -0.17 -12.05
CA ARG A 48 -4.40 1.18 -12.66
C ARG A 48 -3.32 2.06 -12.07
N PHE A 49 -3.00 1.88 -10.79
CA PHE A 49 -2.03 2.70 -10.05
C PHE A 49 -0.82 1.90 -9.56
N GLY A 50 -0.80 0.58 -9.81
CA GLY A 50 0.25 -0.35 -9.36
C GLY A 50 0.05 -0.80 -7.92
N SER A 51 -0.28 0.12 -7.00
CA SER A 51 -0.54 -0.19 -5.59
C SER A 51 -1.60 0.72 -4.98
N TRP A 52 -2.20 0.27 -3.87
CA TRP A 52 -3.13 1.08 -3.08
C TRP A 52 -2.46 2.34 -2.54
N ASN A 53 -1.21 2.23 -2.06
CA ASN A 53 -0.45 3.36 -1.55
C ASN A 53 -0.19 4.41 -2.64
N ASN A 54 0.07 3.97 -3.88
CA ASN A 54 0.21 4.89 -5.01
C ASN A 54 -1.10 5.59 -5.33
N ALA A 55 -2.24 4.89 -5.27
CA ALA A 55 -3.55 5.51 -5.48
C ALA A 55 -3.84 6.59 -4.41
N ILE A 56 -3.50 6.34 -3.15
CA ILE A 56 -3.64 7.32 -2.07
C ILE A 56 -2.72 8.53 -2.27
N LYS A 57 -1.45 8.30 -2.64
CA LYS A 57 -0.49 9.37 -2.97
C LYS A 57 -1.01 10.26 -4.09
N LEU A 58 -1.50 9.66 -5.18
CA LEU A 58 -2.07 10.38 -6.32
C LEU A 58 -3.38 11.09 -5.98
N ALA A 59 -4.11 10.63 -4.97
CA ALA A 59 -5.28 11.32 -4.46
C ALA A 59 -4.93 12.58 -3.66
N GLY A 60 -3.65 12.76 -3.28
CA GLY A 60 -3.13 13.89 -2.52
C GLY A 60 -2.96 13.59 -1.02
N PHE A 61 -2.97 12.32 -0.62
CA PHE A 61 -2.92 11.92 0.79
C PHE A 61 -1.67 11.09 1.11
N LYS A 62 -1.28 11.08 2.38
CA LYS A 62 -0.18 10.24 2.87
C LYS A 62 -0.70 8.81 3.12
N PRO A 63 -0.18 7.77 2.45
CA PRO A 63 -0.67 6.41 2.64
C PRO A 63 -0.41 5.90 4.06
N ASN A 64 -1.28 4.99 4.52
CA ASN A 64 -1.09 4.32 5.81
C ASN A 64 0.23 3.52 5.78
N GLN A 65 1.08 3.76 6.77
CA GLN A 65 2.34 3.05 6.91
C GLN A 65 2.07 1.59 7.26
N VAL A 66 2.74 0.68 6.57
CA VAL A 66 2.71 -0.73 6.96
C VAL A 66 3.64 -0.85 8.16
N ILE A 67 3.12 -1.34 9.29
CA ILE A 67 3.82 -1.36 10.58
C ILE A 67 5.17 -2.09 10.46
N PHE A 68 5.22 -3.12 9.61
CA PHE A 68 6.40 -3.98 9.36
C PHE A 68 7.32 -3.50 8.23
N SER A 69 7.09 -2.32 7.64
CA SER A 69 8.02 -1.81 6.60
C SER A 69 9.32 -1.27 7.20
N LYS A 70 9.28 -0.84 8.46
CA LYS A 70 10.41 -0.21 9.12
C LYS A 70 11.33 -1.30 9.64
N LYS A 71 12.49 -1.44 9.00
CA LYS A 71 13.57 -2.29 9.48
C LYS A 71 14.40 -1.54 10.50
N PHE A 72 14.88 -2.25 11.50
CA PHE A 72 15.82 -1.74 12.49
C PHE A 72 17.21 -2.29 12.17
N ILE A 73 18.25 -1.57 12.55
CA ILE A 73 19.64 -1.99 12.33
C ILE A 73 20.28 -2.05 13.72
N ALA A 74 20.72 -3.25 14.12
CA ALA A 74 21.45 -3.44 15.36
C ALA A 74 22.90 -2.92 15.23
N LYS A 75 23.59 -2.77 16.36
CA LYS A 75 24.97 -2.22 16.40
C LYS A 75 26.00 -3.08 15.66
N ASP A 76 25.73 -4.37 15.49
CA ASP A 76 26.53 -5.31 14.72
C ASP A 76 26.30 -5.18 13.19
N GLY A 77 25.29 -4.40 12.77
CA GLY A 77 24.89 -4.21 11.38
C GLY A 77 23.80 -5.17 10.90
N HIS A 78 23.26 -6.06 11.76
CA HIS A 78 22.16 -6.93 11.37
C HIS A 78 20.85 -6.17 11.20
N ILE A 79 20.03 -6.66 10.27
CA ILE A 79 18.70 -6.11 9.99
C ILE A 79 17.69 -6.85 10.87
N CYS A 80 17.00 -6.11 11.74
CA CYS A 80 15.97 -6.64 12.63
C CYS A 80 14.56 -6.24 12.14
N ASP A 81 13.59 -7.12 12.35
CA ASP A 81 12.19 -6.93 11.95
C ASP A 81 11.39 -6.16 13.00
N SER A 82 11.90 -6.07 14.22
CA SER A 82 11.28 -5.31 15.31
C SER A 82 12.29 -4.53 16.16
N TYR A 83 11.78 -3.54 16.90
CA TYR A 83 12.59 -2.77 17.85
C TYR A 83 13.04 -3.63 19.04
N ALA A 84 12.22 -4.61 19.44
CA ALA A 84 12.56 -5.54 20.51
C ALA A 84 13.75 -6.43 20.11
N GLU A 85 13.76 -6.93 18.87
CA GLU A 85 14.90 -7.67 18.33
C GLU A 85 16.16 -6.82 18.32
N GLN A 86 16.09 -5.57 17.85
CA GLN A 86 17.23 -4.65 17.89
C GLN A 86 17.79 -4.49 19.32
N ILE A 87 16.93 -4.37 20.34
CA ILE A 87 17.36 -4.24 21.74
C ILE A 87 18.06 -5.51 22.22
N ILE A 88 17.53 -6.69 21.87
CA ILE A 88 18.11 -7.98 22.26
C ILE A 88 19.46 -8.17 21.58
N ASP A 89 19.58 -7.88 20.28
CA ASP A 89 20.84 -7.98 19.54
C ASP A 89 21.88 -6.97 20.07
N ASP A 90 21.49 -5.73 20.32
CA ASP A 90 22.36 -4.71 20.93
C ASP A 90 22.86 -5.15 22.32
N TRP A 91 22.02 -5.87 23.07
CA TRP A 91 22.38 -6.43 24.37
C TRP A 91 23.36 -7.59 24.21
N LEU A 92 23.07 -8.58 23.36
CA LEU A 92 23.97 -9.71 23.09
C LEU A 92 25.34 -9.25 22.58
N PHE A 93 25.36 -8.30 21.64
CA PHE A 93 26.58 -7.70 21.12
C PHE A 93 27.41 -7.01 22.22
N LYS A 94 26.74 -6.30 23.15
CA LYS A 94 27.42 -5.65 24.28
C LYS A 94 28.08 -6.65 25.23
N TYR A 95 27.47 -7.81 25.45
CA TYR A 95 27.96 -8.82 26.40
C TYR A 95 28.82 -9.93 25.76
N LYS A 96 29.03 -9.90 24.42
CA LYS A 96 29.82 -10.87 23.65
C LYS A 96 29.43 -12.33 23.94
N ILE A 97 28.13 -12.61 23.96
CA ILE A 97 27.56 -13.96 24.12
C ILE A 97 27.26 -14.53 22.73
#